data_AF-B9TDX8-F1
#
_entry.id   AF-B9TDX8-F1
#
_cell.length_a   1.000
_cell.length_b   1.000
_cell.length_c   1.000
_cell.angle_alpha   90.00
_cell.angle_beta   90.00
_cell.angle_gamma   90.00
#
_symmetry.space_group_name_H-M   'P 1'
#
loop_
_entity.id
_entity.type
_entity.pdbx_description
1 polymer ?
#
loop_
_entity_poly.entity_id
_entity_poly.type
_entity_poly.pdbx_seq_one_letter_code
_entity_poly.pdbx_strand_id
1 'polypeptide(L)'
;MSLTFFQRGLAAYTVAGGLTFIAAGSAWAFDLPKGVVQGPSVEGITEYRLPNGLKVLLFPDASRPTVTVNVTYLVGSRHENYGETGMAHLLEHL
;
A
#
# COMPACT_ATOMS: atom_id res chain seq x y z
N MET A 1 -7.85 -10.40 -25.98
CA MET A 1 -7.99 -11.85 -25.77
C MET A 1 -8.54 -12.05 -24.37
N SER A 2 -9.86 -12.24 -24.29
CA SER A 2 -10.61 -12.37 -23.04
C SER A 2 -10.37 -13.77 -22.46
N LEU A 3 -9.86 -13.86 -21.23
CA LEU A 3 -9.90 -15.11 -20.47
C LEU A 3 -10.87 -14.95 -19.29
N THR A 4 -12.12 -15.27 -19.59
CA THR A 4 -13.12 -15.77 -18.64
C THR A 4 -12.58 -17.01 -17.93
N PHE A 5 -12.17 -16.88 -16.66
CA PHE A 5 -12.04 -18.02 -15.75
C PHE A 5 -13.35 -18.16 -14.97
N PHE A 6 -14.15 -19.09 -15.46
CA PHE A 6 -15.44 -19.53 -14.99
C PHE A 6 -15.29 -20.33 -13.67
N GLN A 7 -16.11 -19.95 -12.69
CA GLN A 7 -16.72 -20.78 -11.64
C GLN A 7 -15.84 -21.77 -10.87
N ARG A 8 -15.55 -21.46 -9.59
CA ARG A 8 -15.67 -22.45 -8.49
C ARG A 8 -16.08 -21.77 -7.18
N GLY A 9 -17.25 -22.17 -6.63
CA GLY A 9 -17.52 -22.05 -5.20
C GLY A 9 -18.68 -21.17 -4.74
N LEU A 10 -19.84 -21.20 -5.39
CA LEU A 10 -21.08 -20.69 -4.78
C LEU A 10 -21.73 -21.83 -3.98
N ALA A 11 -21.74 -21.76 -2.65
CA ALA A 11 -22.50 -22.67 -1.80
C ALA A 11 -23.15 -21.89 -0.65
N ALA A 12 -24.43 -21.53 -0.83
CA ALA A 12 -25.40 -21.41 0.25
C ALA A 12 -26.81 -21.45 -0.38
N TYR A 13 -27.31 -22.66 -0.64
CA TYR A 13 -28.74 -22.89 -0.81
C TYR A 13 -29.30 -23.38 0.53
N THR A 14 -30.19 -22.61 1.14
CA THR A 14 -31.30 -23.16 1.92
C THR A 14 -32.48 -22.21 1.76
N VAL A 15 -33.54 -22.70 1.13
CA VAL A 15 -34.83 -22.03 0.97
C VAL A 15 -35.69 -22.41 2.18
N ALA A 16 -36.07 -21.43 3.00
CA ALA A 16 -37.30 -21.47 3.80
C ALA A 16 -37.65 -20.05 4.28
N GLY A 17 -38.69 -19.46 3.67
CA GLY A 17 -39.55 -18.42 4.26
C GLY A 17 -38.92 -17.12 4.73
N GLY A 18 -39.12 -16.04 3.97
CA GLY A 18 -38.92 -14.66 4.43
C GLY A 18 -37.88 -13.90 3.61
N LEU A 19 -38.35 -12.93 2.83
CA LEU A 19 -37.52 -12.01 2.06
C LEU A 19 -36.63 -11.17 2.98
N THR A 20 -35.35 -11.51 3.04
CA THR A 20 -34.28 -10.51 3.21
C THR A 20 -33.01 -11.05 2.55
N PHE A 21 -32.84 -10.76 1.25
CA PHE A 21 -31.53 -10.91 0.62
C PHE A 21 -30.63 -9.77 1.12
N ILE A 22 -29.93 -10.00 2.24
CA ILE A 22 -28.76 -9.20 2.57
C ILE A 22 -27.66 -9.69 1.63
N ALA A 23 -27.48 -9.00 0.51
CA ALA A 23 -26.27 -9.14 -0.29
C ALA A 23 -25.10 -8.65 0.55
N ALA A 24 -24.49 -9.55 1.33
CA ALA A 24 -23.20 -9.31 1.94
C ALA A 24 -22.19 -9.19 0.78
N GLY A 25 -22.00 -7.96 0.31
CA GLY A 25 -20.97 -7.65 -0.67
C GLY A 25 -19.64 -8.18 -0.12
N SER A 26 -19.00 -9.06 -0.86
CA SER A 26 -17.68 -9.56 -0.51
C SER A 26 -16.71 -8.38 -0.54
N ALA A 27 -16.41 -7.82 0.63
CA ALA A 27 -15.24 -6.99 0.79
C ALA A 27 -14.04 -7.90 0.54
N TRP A 28 -13.36 -7.71 -0.58
CA TRP A 28 -12.05 -8.30 -0.80
C TRP A 28 -11.11 -7.68 0.23
N ALA A 29 -10.94 -8.35 1.37
CA ALA A 29 -9.95 -7.96 2.35
C ALA A 29 -8.58 -8.40 1.80
N PHE A 30 -7.74 -7.43 1.45
CA PHE A 30 -6.34 -7.70 1.21
C PHE A 30 -5.64 -7.78 2.56
N ASP A 31 -5.13 -8.96 2.90
CA ASP A 31 -4.21 -9.10 4.02
C ASP A 31 -2.91 -8.35 3.72
N LEU A 32 -2.33 -7.75 4.76
CA LEU A 32 -1.02 -7.13 4.64
C LEU A 32 0.03 -8.19 4.33
N PRO A 33 1.04 -7.87 3.49
CA PRO A 33 2.16 -8.76 3.27
C PRO A 33 2.84 -9.13 4.59
N LYS A 34 3.39 -10.35 4.65
CA LYS A 34 4.03 -10.86 5.87
C LYS A 34 5.10 -9.89 6.38
N GLY A 35 4.99 -9.53 7.67
CA GLY A 35 5.95 -8.65 8.35
C GLY A 35 5.75 -7.16 8.10
N VAL A 36 4.77 -6.75 7.29
CA VAL A 36 4.36 -5.35 7.19
C VAL A 36 3.44 -5.02 8.36
N VAL A 37 3.78 -3.98 9.11
CA VAL A 37 2.98 -3.49 10.23
C VAL A 37 2.34 -2.17 9.85
N GLN A 38 1.02 -2.06 9.97
CA GLN A 38 0.33 -0.79 9.81
C GLN A 38 0.54 0.08 11.06
N GLY A 39 0.95 1.32 10.84
CA GLY A 39 1.13 2.35 11.84
C GLY A 39 -0.08 3.28 11.95
N PRO A 40 0.11 4.51 12.46
CA PRO A 40 -0.97 5.48 12.58
C PRO A 40 -1.54 5.88 11.21
N SER A 41 -2.82 6.23 11.20
CA SER A 41 -3.53 6.81 10.05
C SER A 41 -4.09 8.16 10.45
N VAL A 42 -3.71 9.21 9.72
CA VAL A 42 -4.08 10.60 10.00
C VAL A 42 -4.42 11.28 8.69
N GLU A 43 -5.58 11.93 8.62
CA GLU A 43 -6.03 12.72 7.46
C GLU A 43 -5.97 11.96 6.11
N GLY A 44 -6.24 10.65 6.15
CA GLY A 44 -6.22 9.80 4.94
C GLY A 44 -4.83 9.31 4.52
N ILE A 45 -3.78 9.67 5.26
CA ILE A 45 -2.43 9.12 5.09
C ILE A 45 -2.24 8.00 6.10
N THR A 46 -1.85 6.82 5.63
CA THR A 46 -1.58 5.66 6.49
C THR A 46 -0.11 5.26 6.42
N GLU A 47 0.49 5.08 7.59
CA GLU A 47 1.86 4.59 7.71
C GLU A 47 1.92 3.07 7.67
N TYR A 48 2.95 2.53 7.01
CA TYR A 48 3.32 1.12 7.05
C TYR A 48 4.82 0.99 7.31
N ARG A 49 5.18 0.00 8.12
CA ARG A 49 6.56 -0.36 8.45
C ARG A 49 6.90 -1.71 7.87
N LEU A 50 7.96 -1.78 7.08
CA LEU A 50 8.47 -3.03 6.51
C LEU A 50 9.49 -3.69 7.45
N PRO A 51 9.76 -5.00 7.29
CA PRO A 51 10.74 -5.72 8.10
C PRO A 51 12.17 -5.15 8.05
N ASN A 52 12.55 -4.51 6.93
CA ASN A 52 13.85 -3.86 6.75
C ASN A 52 13.93 -2.47 7.39
N GLY A 53 12.87 -2.00 8.06
CA GLY A 53 12.81 -0.67 8.65
C GLY A 53 12.47 0.44 7.66
N LEU A 54 12.04 0.14 6.43
CA LEU A 54 11.48 1.16 5.54
C LEU A 54 10.12 1.62 6.07
N LYS A 55 9.92 2.95 6.09
CA LYS A 55 8.62 3.57 6.36
C LYS A 55 7.97 3.91 5.02
N VAL A 56 6.73 3.46 4.83
CA VAL A 56 5.91 3.77 3.67
C VAL A 56 4.72 4.60 4.13
N LEU A 57 4.50 5.74 3.49
CA LEU A 57 3.32 6.57 3.70
C LEU A 57 2.42 6.43 2.47
N LEU A 58 1.21 5.92 2.67
CA LEU A 58 0.25 5.72 1.60
C LEU A 58 -0.89 6.73 1.71
N PHE A 59 -1.14 7.43 0.61
CA PHE A 59 -2.25 8.36 0.46
C PHE A 59 -3.06 7.99 -0.79
N PRO A 60 -4.19 7.27 -0.63
CA PRO A 60 -5.04 6.89 -1.75
C PRO A 60 -5.76 8.10 -2.36
N ASP A 61 -5.60 8.32 -3.66
CA ASP A 61 -6.30 9.36 -4.41
C ASP A 61 -7.00 8.74 -5.63
N ALA A 62 -8.33 8.64 -5.58
CA ALA A 62 -9.14 8.07 -6.66
C ALA A 62 -9.46 9.08 -7.78
N SER A 63 -9.04 10.34 -7.66
CA SER A 63 -9.31 11.38 -8.66
C SER A 63 -8.45 11.26 -9.92
N ARG A 64 -7.33 10.52 -9.84
CA ARG A 64 -6.34 10.39 -10.91
C ARG A 64 -5.97 8.92 -11.13
N PRO A 65 -5.90 8.42 -12.38
CA PRO A 65 -5.48 7.04 -12.68
C PRO A 65 -3.95 6.88 -12.67
N THR A 66 -3.23 7.77 -11.98
CA THR A 66 -1.77 7.81 -11.95
C THR A 66 -1.28 7.68 -10.52
N VAL A 67 -0.20 6.93 -10.32
CA VAL A 67 0.46 6.77 -9.01
C VAL A 67 1.76 7.57 -9.01
N THR A 68 2.00 8.33 -7.95
CA THR A 68 3.29 8.99 -7.70
C THR A 68 4.01 8.27 -6.57
N VAL A 69 5.29 7.96 -6.79
CA VAL A 69 6.15 7.35 -5.78
C VAL A 69 7.28 8.31 -5.49
N ASN A 70 7.49 8.61 -4.21
CA ASN A 70 8.64 9.38 -3.73
C ASN A 70 9.41 8.52 -2.73
N VAL A 71 10.74 8.54 -2.84
CA VAL A 71 11.63 7.93 -1.87
C VAL A 71 12.51 9.03 -1.30
N THR A 72 12.45 9.21 0.02
CA THR A 72 13.29 10.17 0.73
C THR A 72 14.31 9.41 1.57
N TYR A 73 15.59 9.64 1.29
CA TYR A 73 16.67 9.21 2.16
C TYR A 73 16.99 10.31 3.17
N LEU A 74 17.11 9.95 4.44
CA LEU A 74 17.40 10.91 5.52
C LEU A 74 18.91 11.23 5.59
N VAL A 75 19.50 11.61 4.46
CA VAL A 75 20.92 11.97 4.30
C VAL A 75 21.03 13.33 3.58
N GLY A 76 22.18 13.96 3.68
CA GLY A 76 22.43 15.30 3.10
C GLY A 76 23.75 15.86 3.60
N SER A 77 24.06 17.12 3.25
CA SER A 77 25.35 17.77 3.57
C SER A 77 25.71 17.76 5.06
N ARG A 78 24.72 17.75 5.96
CA ARG A 78 24.93 17.60 7.41
C ARG A 78 25.68 16.31 7.81
N HIS A 79 25.66 15.29 6.96
CA HIS A 79 26.28 13.99 7.20
C HIS A 79 27.66 13.86 6.54
N GLU A 80 28.20 14.93 5.95
CA GLU A 80 29.51 14.93 5.30
C GLU A 80 30.62 15.31 6.30
N ASN A 81 31.80 14.70 6.18
CA ASN A 81 32.99 15.12 6.93
C ASN A 81 33.87 16.08 6.13
N TYR A 82 34.85 16.67 6.84
CA TYR A 82 35.88 17.48 6.19
C TYR A 82 36.63 16.65 5.13
N GLY A 83 36.73 17.19 3.92
CA GLY A 83 37.31 16.48 2.77
C GLY A 83 36.31 15.64 1.96
N GLU A 84 35.06 15.54 2.41
CA GLU A 84 33.97 14.80 1.74
C GLU A 84 32.80 15.72 1.33
N THR A 85 33.01 17.03 1.33
CA THR A 85 31.96 18.01 0.98
C THR A 85 31.45 17.77 -0.44
N GLY A 86 30.12 17.70 -0.59
CA GLY A 86 29.43 17.50 -1.86
C GLY A 86 29.12 16.05 -2.21
N MET A 87 29.56 15.06 -1.42
CA MET A 87 29.28 13.65 -1.68
C MET A 87 27.78 13.31 -1.69
N ALA A 88 26.97 13.93 -0.83
CA ALA A 88 25.52 13.71 -0.84
C ALA A 88 24.88 14.19 -2.16
N HIS A 89 25.36 15.31 -2.70
CA HIS A 89 24.88 15.86 -3.97
C HIS A 89 25.40 15.08 -5.18
N LEU A 90 26.63 14.56 -5.11
CA LEU A 90 27.16 13.67 -6.14
C LEU A 90 26.31 12.40 -6.27
N LEU A 91 25.90 11.80 -5.16
CA LEU A 91 25.03 10.61 -5.16
C LEU A 91 23.61 10.90 -5.65
N GLU A 92 23.14 12.15 -5.62
CA GLU A 92 21.87 12.55 -6.22
C GLU A 92 21.95 12.58 -7.76
N HIS A 93 23.13 12.86 -8.32
CA HIS A 93 23.34 13.00 -9.76
C HIS A 93 23.65 11.68 -10.48
N LEU A 94 24.11 10.66 -9.74
CA LEU A 94 24.43 9.34 -10.27
C LEU A 94 23.18 8.47 -10.40
#